data_AF-D2QB14-F1
#
_entry.id   AF-D2QB14-F1
#
_cell.length_a   1.000
_cell.length_b   1.000
_cell.length_c   1.000
_cell.angle_alpha   90.00
_cell.angle_beta   90.00
_cell.angle_gamma   90.00
#
_symmetry.space_group_name_H-M   'P 1'
#
loop_
_entity.id
_entity.type
_entity.pdbx_description
1 polymer ?
#
loop_
_entity_poly.entity_id
_entity_poly.type
_entity_poly.pdbx_seq_one_letter_code
_entity_poly.pdbx_strand_id
1 'polypeptide(L)'
;MLTADIDVDRSIVTFRSEDDKTELTVSTAPLSTVEATPAAHLIPSPGVSAETALKQTAEIITSLTDSNGYIHIDFSDVISICASAAIRIIRFNAGDDPSKAFSDVLAAQGIDPSCCDGALINIGAPTNIGLAEATSLVTIVQEAIQDDALIIWGLSLDSQQKDTEITVILAEPEKELPVHDAFITQQHYDRKDAQMMQGETMDIPNTPIRFLDLIGLDNEQLKDFTIRLNGNKPAWFDVLDAYYSSHDALMEWMFIKQWPGEKVKGSFKQKKVLQFIQLHQEDPTKWLFIGAFEVLGEYQKEDGTVAYDYREIPQYAPLDARAVVYYKKRQGPTQLMNDMGNDELRNRFSETMTLDHLSQSPISSLPFPGFENVRLTHRQLVAAVGNDTWKTSLGSVQAIYLQTDRRTGWHYVGSAYSHKGAEQGLLSRWSEYAYGDHSGGNKRLKELGVKYIEDNFQYSILEIFDMRALPKDIINREHWWMDTLGSVYHSEDEHPHGYNSVTERNSDNPVE
;
A
#
# COMPACT_ATOMS: atom_id res chain seq x y z
N MET A 1 30.78 -15.09 28.90
CA MET A 1 31.34 -14.89 30.26
C MET A 1 30.39 -13.92 30.94
N LEU A 2 29.68 -14.39 31.97
CA LEU A 2 28.65 -13.65 32.71
C LEU A 2 29.27 -12.51 33.52
N THR A 3 28.78 -11.28 33.35
CA THR A 3 28.82 -10.15 34.29
C THR A 3 27.88 -9.08 33.70
N ALA A 4 26.93 -8.44 34.37
CA ALA A 4 26.34 -8.50 35.70
C ALA A 4 24.99 -7.75 35.60
N ASP A 5 24.03 -8.07 36.48
CA ASP A 5 22.72 -7.42 36.69
C ASP A 5 21.83 -7.21 35.46
N ILE A 6 21.09 -8.28 35.11
CA ILE A 6 19.97 -8.26 34.18
C ILE A 6 18.76 -7.72 34.93
N ASP A 7 18.27 -6.54 34.55
CA ASP A 7 17.01 -5.98 35.03
C ASP A 7 15.85 -6.62 34.23
N VAL A 8 15.07 -7.45 34.93
CA VAL A 8 14.06 -8.36 34.36
C VAL A 8 12.83 -7.61 33.82
N ASP A 9 12.62 -6.37 34.24
CA ASP A 9 11.46 -5.54 33.91
C ASP A 9 11.63 -4.69 32.63
N ARG A 10 12.67 -4.95 31.81
CA ARG A 10 13.05 -4.09 30.66
C ARG A 10 13.50 -4.86 29.41
N SER A 11 12.80 -5.93 29.04
CA SER A 11 13.14 -6.73 27.85
C SER A 11 12.73 -6.02 26.55
N ILE A 12 13.68 -5.62 25.71
CA ILE A 12 13.42 -4.82 24.49
C ILE A 12 13.59 -5.69 23.24
N VAL A 13 12.54 -5.81 22.44
CA VAL A 13 12.61 -6.29 21.05
C VAL A 13 12.96 -5.09 20.17
N THR A 14 14.15 -5.09 19.57
CA THR A 14 14.58 -4.02 18.65
C THR A 14 14.54 -4.50 17.21
N PHE A 15 13.93 -3.73 16.33
CA PHE A 15 13.93 -3.97 14.90
C PHE A 15 15.11 -3.20 14.29
N ARG A 16 16.15 -3.90 13.84
CA ARG A 16 17.29 -3.28 13.14
C ARG A 16 17.30 -3.70 11.69
N SER A 17 17.73 -2.81 10.81
CA SER A 17 18.06 -3.12 9.42
C SER A 17 19.57 -3.04 9.24
N GLU A 18 20.22 -4.18 9.06
CA GLU A 18 21.61 -4.29 8.57
C GLU A 18 21.61 -5.24 7.37
N ASP A 19 22.31 -4.86 6.29
CA ASP A 19 22.56 -5.68 5.10
C ASP A 19 21.31 -6.35 4.46
N ASP A 20 20.25 -5.57 4.18
CA ASP A 20 19.01 -6.03 3.48
C ASP A 20 18.29 -7.23 4.16
N LYS A 21 18.54 -7.49 5.45
CA LYS A 21 17.88 -8.54 6.24
C LYS A 21 17.22 -8.05 7.52
N THR A 22 15.89 -8.22 7.57
CA THR A 22 14.95 -8.44 8.70
C THR A 22 15.46 -8.80 10.10
N GLU A 23 16.57 -8.32 10.65
CA GLU A 23 17.08 -8.88 11.91
C GLU A 23 16.33 -8.35 13.14
N LEU A 24 15.42 -9.19 13.64
CA LEU A 24 14.85 -9.06 14.97
C LEU A 24 15.97 -9.26 16.01
N THR A 25 16.51 -8.14 16.51
CA THR A 25 17.57 -8.16 17.50
C THR A 25 16.96 -8.04 18.88
N VAL A 26 17.12 -9.09 19.68
CA VAL A 26 16.66 -9.08 21.07
C VAL A 26 17.82 -8.71 21.98
N SER A 27 17.70 -7.57 22.67
CA SER A 27 18.74 -7.05 23.56
C SER A 27 18.31 -7.15 25.03
N THR A 28 19.28 -7.45 25.90
CA THR A 28 19.15 -7.37 27.36
C THR A 28 19.72 -6.06 27.93
N ALA A 29 20.06 -5.09 27.08
CA ALA A 29 20.67 -3.83 27.48
C ALA A 29 19.63 -2.83 28.05
N PRO A 30 20.01 -1.91 28.96
CA PRO A 30 19.12 -0.88 29.48
C PRO A 30 18.59 0.04 28.37
N LEU A 31 17.31 0.42 28.45
CA LEU A 31 16.61 1.29 27.48
C LEU A 31 17.40 2.57 27.12
N SER A 32 18.17 3.10 28.08
CA SER A 32 19.02 4.29 27.90
C SER A 32 20.22 4.11 26.94
N THR A 33 20.52 2.88 26.52
CA THR A 33 21.65 2.55 25.64
C THR A 33 21.23 2.15 24.22
N VAL A 34 19.92 2.09 23.97
CA VAL A 34 19.35 1.79 22.65
C VAL A 34 18.96 3.12 22.01
N GLU A 35 19.65 3.53 20.93
CA GLU A 35 19.21 4.67 20.11
C GLU A 35 17.81 4.36 19.54
N ALA A 36 16.89 5.32 19.64
CA ALA A 36 15.47 5.12 19.38
C ALA A 36 15.17 4.73 17.91
N THR A 37 14.75 3.47 17.75
CA THR A 37 14.10 2.83 16.60
C THR A 37 13.01 1.93 17.20
N PRO A 38 11.87 1.68 16.53
CA PRO A 38 10.67 1.17 17.20
C PRO A 38 11.01 -0.08 18.01
N ALA A 39 10.46 -0.19 19.22
CA ALA A 39 10.82 -1.22 20.16
C ALA A 39 9.59 -1.68 20.94
N ALA A 40 9.46 -2.98 21.18
CA ALA A 40 8.36 -3.55 21.95
C ALA A 40 8.88 -4.10 23.29
N HIS A 41 8.10 -3.92 24.36
CA HIS A 41 8.42 -4.49 25.66
C HIS A 41 7.73 -5.85 25.82
N LEU A 42 8.49 -6.94 25.73
CA LEU A 42 7.93 -8.28 25.91
C LEU A 42 7.75 -8.57 27.40
N ILE A 43 6.54 -8.97 27.78
CA ILE A 43 6.30 -9.51 29.12
C ILE A 43 6.09 -11.02 29.02
N PRO A 44 6.99 -11.83 29.61
CA PRO A 44 6.99 -13.28 29.46
C PRO A 44 5.81 -13.92 30.18
N SER A 45 5.35 -15.07 29.65
CA SER A 45 4.34 -15.89 30.33
C SER A 45 4.84 -16.35 31.71
N PRO A 46 3.95 -16.53 32.71
CA PRO A 46 4.34 -16.93 34.06
C PRO A 46 5.17 -18.22 34.07
N GLY A 47 6.33 -18.18 34.74
CA GLY A 47 7.21 -19.34 34.89
C GLY A 47 8.19 -19.59 33.72
N VAL A 48 8.12 -18.80 32.65
CA VAL A 48 9.09 -18.85 31.55
C VAL A 48 10.23 -17.85 31.84
N SER A 49 11.49 -18.28 31.69
CA SER A 49 12.62 -17.35 31.81
C SER A 49 12.60 -16.34 30.67
N ALA A 50 12.99 -15.10 30.94
CA ALA A 50 13.03 -14.04 29.93
C ALA A 50 13.83 -14.46 28.68
N GLU A 51 14.99 -15.10 28.83
CA GLU A 51 15.78 -15.62 27.70
C GLU A 51 15.00 -16.62 26.82
N THR A 52 14.22 -17.52 27.44
CA THR A 52 13.41 -18.51 26.71
C THR A 52 12.22 -17.83 26.03
N ALA A 53 11.53 -16.91 26.73
CA ALA A 53 10.41 -16.16 26.17
C ALA A 53 10.83 -15.28 24.99
N LEU A 54 12.03 -14.72 25.05
CA LEU A 54 12.63 -13.91 24.00
C LEU A 54 12.96 -14.74 22.75
N LYS A 55 13.59 -15.92 22.90
CA LYS A 55 13.83 -16.84 21.77
C LYS A 55 12.54 -17.31 21.13
N GLN A 56 11.55 -17.68 21.95
CA GLN A 56 10.23 -18.07 21.47
C GLN A 56 9.54 -16.93 20.74
N THR A 57 9.59 -15.71 21.25
CA THR A 57 9.01 -14.53 20.60
C THR A 57 9.64 -14.27 19.24
N ALA A 58 10.97 -14.40 19.13
CA ALA A 58 11.66 -14.24 17.87
C ALA A 58 11.25 -15.29 16.83
N GLU A 59 11.20 -16.56 17.24
CA GLU A 59 10.72 -17.66 16.39
C GLU A 59 9.26 -17.46 15.98
N ILE A 60 8.41 -16.97 16.90
CA ILE A 60 7.00 -16.69 16.65
C ILE A 60 6.88 -15.61 15.60
N ILE A 61 7.42 -14.42 15.84
CA ILE A 61 7.31 -13.27 14.93
C ILE A 61 7.87 -13.62 13.55
N THR A 62 9.03 -14.28 13.49
CA THR A 62 9.63 -14.73 12.23
C THR A 62 8.73 -15.74 11.51
N SER A 63 8.13 -16.68 12.25
CA SER A 63 7.16 -17.62 11.68
C SER A 63 5.90 -16.89 11.19
N LEU A 64 5.40 -15.87 11.90
CA LEU A 64 4.23 -15.10 11.45
C LEU A 64 4.47 -14.44 10.09
N THR A 65 5.68 -13.90 9.86
CA THR A 65 6.03 -13.23 8.60
C THR A 65 6.41 -14.21 7.50
N ASP A 66 6.99 -15.36 7.82
CA ASP A 66 7.50 -16.30 6.81
C ASP A 66 6.47 -17.39 6.43
N SER A 67 5.49 -17.68 7.29
CA SER A 67 4.58 -18.84 7.17
C SER A 67 3.16 -18.48 6.70
N ASN A 68 2.82 -17.20 6.60
CA ASN A 68 1.46 -16.74 6.31
C ASN A 68 1.19 -16.65 4.81
N GLY A 69 0.74 -17.76 4.23
CA GLY A 69 0.49 -17.88 2.79
C GLY A 69 -0.89 -17.40 2.30
N TYR A 70 -1.90 -17.20 3.17
CA TYR A 70 -3.29 -16.94 2.74
C TYR A 70 -3.78 -15.53 3.05
N ILE A 71 -3.71 -15.09 4.31
CA ILE A 71 -3.80 -13.67 4.68
C ILE A 71 -2.47 -13.33 5.31
N HIS A 72 -1.66 -12.55 4.59
CA HIS A 72 -0.29 -12.27 4.98
C HIS A 72 -0.26 -11.22 6.10
N ILE A 73 0.65 -11.43 7.05
CA ILE A 73 1.06 -10.43 8.03
C ILE A 73 2.50 -10.08 7.66
N ASP A 74 2.79 -8.82 7.39
CA ASP A 74 4.15 -8.37 7.10
C ASP A 74 4.81 -7.71 8.33
N PHE A 75 6.08 -7.31 8.20
CA PHE A 75 6.79 -6.65 9.30
C PHE A 75 6.23 -5.27 9.63
N SER A 76 5.62 -4.56 8.67
CA SER A 76 4.97 -3.27 8.94
C SER A 76 3.74 -3.46 9.82
N ASP A 77 2.98 -4.53 9.59
CA ASP A 77 1.85 -4.92 10.43
C ASP A 77 2.30 -5.19 11.87
N VAL A 78 3.37 -5.99 12.05
CA VAL A 78 3.94 -6.28 13.37
C VAL A 78 4.39 -4.99 14.07
N ILE A 79 5.07 -4.09 13.36
CA ILE A 79 5.53 -2.80 13.90
C ILE A 79 4.33 -1.93 14.31
N SER A 80 3.28 -1.87 13.51
CA SER A 80 2.10 -1.03 13.79
C SER A 80 1.35 -1.41 15.06
N ILE A 81 1.39 -2.69 15.45
CA ILE A 81 0.78 -3.20 16.69
C ILE A 81 1.75 -3.17 17.86
N CYS A 82 3.01 -3.55 17.64
CA CYS A 82 3.93 -3.86 18.74
C CYS A 82 4.83 -2.67 19.13
N ALA A 83 5.01 -1.69 18.25
CA ALA A 83 5.93 -0.58 18.52
C ALA A 83 5.45 0.25 19.72
N SER A 84 6.36 0.49 20.66
CA SER A 84 6.10 1.27 21.88
C SER A 84 4.98 0.71 22.77
N ALA A 85 4.67 -0.58 22.63
CA ALA A 85 3.67 -1.28 23.42
C ALA A 85 4.32 -2.35 24.33
N ALA A 86 3.64 -2.64 25.43
CA ALA A 86 3.90 -3.84 26.22
C ALA A 86 3.15 -5.02 25.59
N ILE A 87 3.88 -6.02 25.09
CA ILE A 87 3.30 -7.13 24.34
C ILE A 87 3.18 -8.41 25.19
N ARG A 88 2.11 -9.18 24.97
CA ARG A 88 1.91 -10.55 25.46
C ARG A 88 1.65 -11.48 24.29
N ILE A 89 2.23 -12.68 24.33
CA ILE A 89 1.95 -13.71 23.31
C ILE A 89 1.12 -14.82 23.93
N ILE A 90 0.02 -15.13 23.26
CA ILE A 90 -0.95 -16.16 23.63
C ILE A 90 -0.97 -17.18 22.50
N ARG A 91 -0.96 -18.46 22.85
CA ARG A 91 -1.15 -19.56 21.91
C ARG A 91 -2.19 -20.52 22.45
N PHE A 92 -3.16 -20.87 21.63
CA PHE A 92 -4.18 -21.85 21.98
C PHE A 92 -4.66 -22.61 20.76
N ASN A 93 -5.17 -23.82 21.00
CA ASN A 93 -5.87 -24.60 19.99
C ASN A 93 -7.35 -24.25 20.05
N ALA A 94 -7.97 -24.01 18.90
CA ALA A 94 -9.37 -23.62 18.84
C ALA A 94 -10.29 -24.73 19.40
N GLY A 95 -10.00 -26.00 19.10
CA GLY A 95 -10.81 -27.14 19.53
C GLY A 95 -12.30 -26.99 19.20
N ASP A 96 -13.16 -27.54 20.08
CA ASP A 96 -14.62 -27.45 19.93
C ASP A 96 -15.22 -26.14 20.52
N ASP A 97 -14.49 -25.45 21.40
CA ASP A 97 -14.93 -24.22 22.09
C ASP A 97 -13.79 -23.20 22.16
N PRO A 98 -13.58 -22.43 21.06
CA PRO A 98 -12.44 -21.51 20.96
C PRO A 98 -12.53 -20.34 21.95
N SER A 99 -13.75 -19.90 22.29
CA SER A 99 -13.97 -18.83 23.27
C SER A 99 -13.50 -19.23 24.66
N LYS A 100 -13.83 -20.46 25.09
CA LYS A 100 -13.35 -20.99 26.36
C LYS A 100 -11.83 -21.23 26.33
N ALA A 101 -11.30 -21.80 25.26
CA ALA A 101 -9.86 -22.04 25.12
C ALA A 101 -9.06 -20.74 25.25
N PHE A 102 -9.53 -19.66 24.61
CA PHE A 102 -8.91 -18.34 24.74
C PHE A 102 -8.99 -17.78 26.16
N SER A 103 -10.17 -17.83 26.78
CA SER A 103 -10.38 -17.35 28.16
C SER A 103 -9.54 -18.11 29.18
N ASP A 104 -9.36 -19.43 29.01
CA ASP A 104 -8.56 -20.25 29.92
C ASP A 104 -7.07 -19.86 29.85
N VAL A 105 -6.54 -19.55 28.65
CA VAL A 105 -5.15 -19.10 28.51
C VAL A 105 -4.94 -17.69 29.06
N LEU A 106 -5.87 -16.76 28.86
CA LEU A 106 -5.83 -15.43 29.47
C LEU A 106 -5.77 -15.53 31.00
N ALA A 107 -6.65 -16.34 31.60
CA ALA A 107 -6.69 -16.54 33.05
C ALA A 107 -5.41 -17.20 33.58
N ALA A 108 -4.86 -18.18 32.86
CA ALA A 108 -3.61 -18.84 33.24
C ALA A 108 -2.39 -17.90 33.21
N GLN A 109 -2.40 -16.93 32.28
CA GLN A 109 -1.34 -15.92 32.16
C GLN A 109 -1.60 -14.65 32.99
N GLY A 110 -2.77 -14.52 33.61
CA GLY A 110 -3.17 -13.35 34.39
C GLY A 110 -3.34 -12.09 33.53
N ILE A 111 -3.78 -12.25 32.28
CA ILE A 111 -3.95 -11.17 31.31
C ILE A 111 -5.39 -10.65 31.40
N ASP A 112 -5.54 -9.34 31.55
CA ASP A 112 -6.81 -8.63 31.34
C ASP A 112 -6.80 -8.04 29.92
N PRO A 113 -7.51 -8.62 28.95
CA PRO A 113 -7.47 -8.14 27.56
C PRO A 113 -8.16 -6.79 27.37
N SER A 114 -8.97 -6.33 28.33
CA SER A 114 -9.74 -5.07 28.21
C SER A 114 -8.88 -3.80 28.29
N CYS A 115 -7.59 -3.91 28.60
CA CYS A 115 -6.63 -2.81 28.55
C CYS A 115 -5.82 -2.74 27.25
N CYS A 116 -5.98 -3.70 26.34
CA CYS A 116 -5.21 -3.78 25.10
C CYS A 116 -5.85 -2.94 23.99
N ASP A 117 -5.04 -2.08 23.36
CA ASP A 117 -5.40 -1.21 22.24
C ASP A 117 -4.93 -1.78 20.88
N GLY A 118 -4.25 -2.93 20.89
CA GLY A 118 -3.83 -3.62 19.68
C GLY A 118 -3.79 -5.13 19.82
N ALA A 119 -4.09 -5.85 18.73
CA ALA A 119 -3.92 -7.29 18.64
C ALA A 119 -3.43 -7.74 17.26
N LEU A 120 -2.44 -8.61 17.24
CA LEU A 120 -2.00 -9.35 16.05
C LEU A 120 -2.41 -10.82 16.17
N ILE A 121 -3.30 -11.29 15.31
CA ILE A 121 -3.88 -12.64 15.41
C ILE A 121 -3.43 -13.47 14.21
N ASN A 122 -2.73 -14.56 14.44
CA ASN A 122 -2.41 -15.52 13.40
C ASN A 122 -3.19 -16.81 13.59
N ILE A 123 -3.91 -17.22 12.56
CA ILE A 123 -4.67 -18.47 12.52
C ILE A 123 -3.93 -19.44 11.61
N GLY A 124 -3.35 -20.48 12.20
CA GLY A 124 -2.87 -21.65 11.46
C GLY A 124 -3.96 -22.71 11.42
N ALA A 125 -4.41 -23.09 10.22
CA ALA A 125 -5.56 -23.97 10.06
C ALA A 125 -5.37 -25.01 8.93
N PRO A 126 -6.14 -26.11 8.95
CA PRO A 126 -6.21 -27.01 7.81
C PRO A 126 -6.86 -26.34 6.59
N THR A 127 -6.56 -26.80 5.38
CA THR A 127 -7.03 -26.20 4.11
C THR A 127 -8.54 -26.25 3.87
N ASN A 128 -9.32 -26.91 4.74
CA ASN A 128 -10.78 -27.01 4.66
C ASN A 128 -11.52 -25.97 5.53
N ILE A 129 -10.79 -25.08 6.24
CA ILE A 129 -11.41 -24.03 7.04
C ILE A 129 -12.10 -22.99 6.14
N GLY A 130 -13.29 -22.54 6.53
CA GLY A 130 -13.99 -21.45 5.85
C GLY A 130 -13.56 -20.06 6.34
N LEU A 131 -13.62 -19.04 5.48
CA LEU A 131 -13.31 -17.66 5.89
C LEU A 131 -14.27 -17.14 6.99
N ALA A 132 -15.54 -17.57 6.97
CA ALA A 132 -16.51 -17.22 8.00
C ALA A 132 -16.12 -17.80 9.37
N GLU A 133 -15.55 -19.01 9.39
CA GLU A 133 -15.04 -19.65 10.59
C GLU A 133 -13.79 -18.92 11.10
N ALA A 134 -12.82 -18.64 10.22
CA ALA A 134 -11.64 -17.84 10.57
C ALA A 134 -12.01 -16.44 11.10
N THR A 135 -13.00 -15.79 10.48
CA THR A 135 -13.50 -14.48 10.94
C THR A 135 -14.15 -14.59 12.32
N SER A 136 -14.91 -15.66 12.58
CA SER A 136 -15.50 -15.90 13.90
C SER A 136 -14.43 -16.07 14.98
N LEU A 137 -13.28 -16.69 14.67
CA LEU A 137 -12.14 -16.80 15.60
C LEU A 137 -11.51 -15.44 15.91
N VAL A 138 -11.43 -14.54 14.91
CA VAL A 138 -10.99 -13.16 15.13
C VAL A 138 -11.98 -12.41 16.01
N THR A 139 -13.28 -12.58 15.78
CA THR A 139 -14.33 -11.93 16.58
C THR A 139 -14.23 -12.28 18.06
N ILE A 140 -13.85 -13.51 18.40
CA ILE A 140 -13.65 -13.92 19.81
C ILE A 140 -12.58 -13.07 20.51
N VAL A 141 -11.48 -12.77 19.83
CA VAL A 141 -10.42 -11.92 20.37
C VAL A 141 -10.87 -10.46 20.39
N GLN A 142 -11.53 -10.01 19.33
CA GLN A 142 -12.06 -8.65 19.20
C GLN A 142 -13.05 -8.30 20.32
N GLU A 143 -13.97 -9.20 20.66
CA GLU A 143 -14.96 -9.00 21.72
C GLU A 143 -14.36 -8.97 23.13
N ALA A 144 -13.11 -9.43 23.29
CA ALA A 144 -12.42 -9.47 24.57
C ALA A 144 -11.52 -8.25 24.81
N ILE A 145 -11.09 -7.55 23.76
CA ILE A 145 -10.21 -6.37 23.84
C ILE A 145 -11.01 -5.06 23.76
N GLN A 146 -10.34 -3.90 23.70
CA GLN A 146 -11.02 -2.60 23.60
C GLN A 146 -11.76 -2.42 22.28
N ASP A 147 -12.90 -1.71 22.30
CA ASP A 147 -13.78 -1.51 21.13
C ASP A 147 -13.07 -0.80 19.95
N ASP A 148 -12.08 0.05 20.23
CA ASP A 148 -11.30 0.83 19.27
C ASP A 148 -9.89 0.25 19.01
N ALA A 149 -9.61 -0.96 19.52
CA ALA A 149 -8.32 -1.60 19.35
C ALA A 149 -8.01 -1.88 17.87
N LEU A 150 -6.75 -1.62 17.47
CA LEU A 150 -6.26 -1.99 16.15
C LEU A 150 -6.05 -3.50 16.08
N ILE A 151 -6.82 -4.18 15.23
CA ILE A 151 -6.70 -5.63 15.03
C ILE A 151 -6.14 -5.90 13.64
N ILE A 152 -5.01 -6.58 13.60
CA ILE A 152 -4.44 -7.17 12.40
C ILE A 152 -4.50 -8.67 12.55
N TRP A 153 -4.91 -9.38 11.51
CA TRP A 153 -4.89 -10.83 11.54
C TRP A 153 -4.44 -11.45 10.23
N GLY A 154 -3.92 -12.66 10.35
CA GLY A 154 -3.37 -13.48 9.29
C GLY A 154 -3.93 -14.89 9.34
N LEU A 155 -3.80 -15.56 8.21
CA LEU A 155 -4.26 -16.93 8.01
C LEU A 155 -3.17 -17.70 7.26
N SER A 156 -2.69 -18.78 7.89
CA SER A 156 -1.84 -19.78 7.27
C SER A 156 -2.63 -21.08 7.12
N LEU A 157 -2.55 -21.68 5.93
CA LEU A 157 -3.23 -22.94 5.63
C LEU A 157 -2.19 -24.03 5.37
N ASP A 158 -2.31 -25.15 6.10
CA ASP A 158 -1.48 -26.32 5.90
C ASP A 158 -2.33 -27.58 5.71
N SER A 159 -2.16 -28.25 4.58
CA SER A 159 -2.85 -29.51 4.25
C SER A 159 -2.51 -30.68 5.19
N GLN A 160 -1.38 -30.61 5.89
CA GLN A 160 -0.94 -31.63 6.85
C GLN A 160 -1.35 -31.30 8.28
N GLN A 161 -1.73 -30.05 8.55
CA GLN A 161 -2.21 -29.63 9.86
C GLN A 161 -3.61 -30.20 10.12
N LYS A 162 -3.83 -30.68 11.35
CA LYS A 162 -5.10 -31.30 11.75
C LYS A 162 -6.00 -30.36 12.54
N ASP A 163 -5.39 -29.56 13.39
CA ASP A 163 -6.10 -28.71 14.34
C ASP A 163 -5.86 -27.24 14.02
N THR A 164 -6.82 -26.38 14.33
CA THR A 164 -6.67 -24.93 14.18
C THR A 164 -5.94 -24.35 15.38
N GLU A 165 -4.73 -23.83 15.16
CA GLU A 165 -3.90 -23.17 16.18
C GLU A 165 -3.93 -21.66 15.99
N ILE A 166 -4.13 -20.93 17.09
CA ILE A 166 -4.24 -19.49 17.08
C ILE A 166 -3.11 -18.91 17.93
N THR A 167 -2.33 -18.02 17.33
CA THR A 167 -1.32 -17.21 18.03
C THR A 167 -1.82 -15.77 18.09
N VAL A 168 -1.93 -15.18 19.27
CA VAL A 168 -2.35 -13.78 19.46
C VAL A 168 -1.21 -13.02 20.14
N ILE A 169 -0.78 -11.91 19.56
CA ILE A 169 0.04 -10.91 20.24
C ILE A 169 -0.88 -9.79 20.68
N LEU A 170 -1.05 -9.62 21.98
CA LEU A 170 -1.79 -8.50 22.56
C LEU A 170 -0.82 -7.37 22.87
N ALA A 171 -1.18 -6.15 22.50
CA ALA A 171 -0.43 -4.93 22.78
C ALA A 171 -1.21 -4.07 23.79
N GLU A 172 -0.54 -3.69 24.88
CA GLU A 172 -1.04 -2.77 25.89
C GLU A 172 -0.22 -1.47 25.83
N PRO A 173 -0.87 -0.29 25.84
CA PRO A 173 -0.16 0.98 25.83
C PRO A 173 0.60 1.20 27.14
N GLU A 174 1.89 1.54 27.05
CA GLU A 174 2.67 1.88 28.25
C GLU A 174 2.16 3.22 28.82
N LYS A 175 1.71 3.22 30.09
CA LYS A 175 1.31 4.46 30.79
C LYS A 175 2.54 5.37 30.93
N GLU A 176 2.43 6.58 30.39
CA GLU A 176 3.48 7.62 30.31
C GLU A 176 4.48 7.61 31.48
N LEU A 177 5.75 7.35 31.17
CA LEU A 177 6.88 7.92 31.89
C LEU A 177 7.24 9.27 31.24
N PRO A 178 7.72 10.27 32.01
CA PRO A 178 7.80 11.66 31.55
C PRO A 178 8.66 11.78 30.28
N VAL A 179 8.02 12.33 29.25
CA VAL A 179 8.51 12.48 27.89
C VAL A 179 9.80 13.30 27.86
N HIS A 180 10.89 12.69 27.41
CA HIS A 180 11.88 13.39 26.62
C HIS A 180 11.63 13.02 25.17
N ASP A 181 11.32 14.04 24.35
CA ASP A 181 11.20 13.95 22.89
C ASP A 181 12.37 13.15 22.31
N ALA A 182 12.07 11.94 21.84
CA ALA A 182 13.02 11.08 21.15
C ALA A 182 12.30 10.38 19.99
N PHE A 183 12.37 11.03 18.83
CA PHE A 183 12.49 10.46 17.48
C PHE A 183 12.15 8.97 17.33
N ILE A 184 10.97 8.67 16.79
CA ILE A 184 10.74 7.41 16.09
C ILE A 184 11.38 7.53 14.72
N THR A 185 12.63 7.09 14.62
CA THR A 185 13.30 6.85 13.34
C THR A 185 12.81 5.50 12.82
N GLN A 186 11.99 5.46 11.77
CA GLN A 186 11.75 4.22 11.01
C GLN A 186 12.92 4.05 10.03
N GLN A 187 13.84 3.13 10.36
CA GLN A 187 14.89 2.70 9.44
C GLN A 187 14.29 1.80 8.35
N HIS A 188 14.63 2.18 7.12
CA HIS A 188 14.30 1.55 5.86
C HIS A 188 14.95 0.16 5.73
N TYR A 189 14.21 -0.78 5.15
CA TYR A 189 14.77 -1.97 4.51
C TYR A 189 15.03 -1.68 3.05
N ASP A 190 16.31 -1.63 2.67
CA ASP A 190 16.71 -1.71 1.27
C ASP A 190 16.47 -3.13 0.73
N ARG A 191 16.10 -3.22 -0.54
CA ARG A 191 16.17 -4.46 -1.33
C ARG A 191 16.63 -4.08 -2.73
N LYS A 192 17.94 -4.21 -2.96
CA LYS A 192 18.49 -4.46 -4.29
C LYS A 192 19.48 -5.61 -4.18
N ASP A 193 18.98 -6.82 -4.45
CA ASP A 193 19.57 -7.77 -5.39
C ASP A 193 18.75 -9.07 -5.42
N ALA A 194 18.09 -9.34 -6.55
CA ALA A 194 17.50 -10.65 -6.83
C ALA A 194 17.68 -11.02 -8.29
N GLN A 195 18.94 -11.26 -8.69
CA GLN A 195 19.25 -12.17 -9.77
C GLN A 195 20.35 -13.15 -9.35
N MET A 196 20.00 -14.43 -9.52
CA MET A 196 20.84 -15.64 -9.44
C MET A 196 21.16 -16.18 -8.04
N MET A 197 20.39 -17.19 -7.61
CA MET A 197 20.92 -18.49 -7.19
C MET A 197 19.83 -19.55 -7.38
N GLN A 198 20.06 -20.50 -8.28
CA GLN A 198 19.35 -21.78 -8.32
C GLN A 198 19.81 -22.63 -7.13
N GLY A 199 18.85 -23.16 -6.37
CA GLY A 199 19.06 -24.17 -5.35
C GLY A 199 17.74 -24.87 -5.08
N GLU A 200 17.69 -26.16 -5.39
CA GLU A 200 16.52 -27.03 -5.40
C GLU A 200 15.70 -26.95 -4.09
N THR A 201 14.41 -26.58 -4.20
CA THR A 201 13.42 -26.71 -3.13
C THR A 201 12.33 -27.68 -3.59
N MET A 202 12.00 -28.60 -2.68
CA MET A 202 11.04 -29.70 -2.86
C MET A 202 9.62 -29.14 -3.08
N ASP A 203 8.96 -29.57 -4.15
CA ASP A 203 7.59 -29.22 -4.53
C ASP A 203 6.56 -29.58 -3.42
N ILE A 204 5.90 -28.57 -2.86
CA ILE A 204 4.57 -28.70 -2.23
C ILE A 204 3.61 -27.84 -3.07
N PRO A 205 2.52 -28.38 -3.64
CA PRO A 205 1.70 -27.64 -4.59
C PRO A 205 0.81 -26.61 -3.87
N ASN A 206 1.24 -25.35 -3.85
CA ASN A 206 0.40 -24.21 -3.47
C ASN A 206 -0.68 -24.02 -4.55
N THR A 207 -1.88 -24.57 -4.35
CA THR A 207 -2.97 -24.43 -5.34
C THR A 207 -3.57 -23.04 -5.21
N PRO A 208 -3.48 -22.17 -6.25
CA PRO A 208 -3.93 -20.80 -6.15
C PRO A 208 -5.47 -20.73 -6.02
N ILE A 209 -5.95 -19.90 -5.08
CA ILE A 209 -7.38 -19.73 -4.77
C ILE A 209 -8.09 -19.15 -5.98
N ARG A 210 -9.17 -19.76 -6.43
CA ARG A 210 -10.01 -19.20 -7.49
C ARG A 210 -10.84 -18.06 -6.93
N PHE A 211 -10.69 -16.87 -7.50
CA PHE A 211 -11.37 -15.68 -7.00
C PHE A 211 -12.90 -15.81 -7.06
N LEU A 212 -13.42 -16.43 -8.12
CA LEU A 212 -14.86 -16.59 -8.31
C LEU A 212 -15.47 -17.54 -7.27
N ASP A 213 -14.73 -18.58 -6.88
CA ASP A 213 -15.12 -19.49 -5.81
C ASP A 213 -15.07 -18.78 -4.45
N LEU A 214 -14.05 -17.95 -4.21
CA LEU A 214 -13.90 -17.15 -2.98
C LEU A 214 -15.11 -16.24 -2.73
N ILE A 215 -15.61 -15.58 -3.78
CA ILE A 215 -16.77 -14.68 -3.67
C ILE A 215 -18.11 -15.43 -3.72
N GLY A 216 -18.09 -16.76 -3.73
CA GLY A 216 -19.28 -17.61 -3.72
C GLY A 216 -20.10 -17.52 -5.00
N LEU A 217 -19.48 -17.23 -6.14
CA LEU A 217 -20.14 -17.24 -7.44
C LEU A 217 -19.89 -18.58 -8.14
N ASP A 218 -20.87 -19.47 -8.06
CA ASP A 218 -20.83 -20.71 -8.82
C ASP A 218 -20.99 -20.46 -10.33
N ASN A 219 -20.73 -21.51 -11.12
CA ASN A 219 -20.77 -21.46 -12.58
C ASN A 219 -22.17 -21.14 -13.12
N GLU A 220 -23.24 -21.45 -12.37
CA GLU A 220 -24.62 -21.16 -12.74
C GLU A 220 -25.00 -19.71 -12.44
N GLN A 221 -24.53 -19.13 -11.34
CA GLN A 221 -24.75 -17.73 -10.99
C GLN A 221 -23.92 -16.81 -11.87
N LEU A 222 -22.69 -17.21 -12.18
CA LEU A 222 -21.75 -16.43 -12.97
C LEU A 222 -22.26 -16.16 -14.40
N LYS A 223 -23.14 -17.00 -14.96
CA LYS A 223 -23.73 -16.80 -16.30
C LYS A 223 -24.46 -15.46 -16.46
N ASP A 224 -24.97 -14.92 -15.35
CA ASP A 224 -25.71 -13.65 -15.31
C ASP A 224 -24.80 -12.44 -15.16
N PHE A 225 -23.47 -12.63 -15.21
CA PHE A 225 -22.47 -11.58 -15.07
C PHE A 225 -21.70 -11.28 -16.35
N THR A 226 -21.25 -10.04 -16.47
CA THR A 226 -20.13 -9.65 -17.34
C THR A 226 -18.91 -9.39 -16.47
N ILE A 227 -17.74 -9.92 -16.80
CA ILE A 227 -16.48 -9.50 -16.16
C ILE A 227 -15.85 -8.41 -17.02
N ARG A 228 -15.72 -7.20 -16.47
CA ARG A 228 -15.11 -6.05 -17.15
C ARG A 228 -13.72 -5.77 -16.61
N LEU A 229 -12.70 -5.86 -17.48
CA LEU A 229 -11.28 -5.69 -17.15
C LEU A 229 -10.75 -4.38 -17.73
N ASN A 230 -10.85 -3.29 -16.98
CA ASN A 230 -10.47 -1.94 -17.40
C ASN A 230 -8.95 -1.77 -17.34
N GLY A 231 -8.30 -1.82 -18.51
CA GLY A 231 -6.84 -1.63 -18.61
C GLY A 231 -6.45 -0.17 -18.36
N ASN A 232 -5.25 0.04 -17.81
CA ASN A 232 -4.71 1.38 -17.62
C ASN A 232 -3.99 1.86 -18.89
N LYS A 233 -4.58 2.84 -19.59
CA LYS A 233 -4.00 3.45 -20.78
C LYS A 233 -4.07 4.98 -20.64
N PRO A 234 -3.05 5.63 -20.03
CA PRO A 234 -3.05 7.06 -19.74
C PRO A 234 -3.28 7.95 -20.96
N ALA A 235 -2.88 7.50 -22.15
CA ALA A 235 -3.13 8.21 -23.41
C ALA A 235 -4.63 8.37 -23.74
N TRP A 236 -5.51 7.61 -23.09
CA TRP A 236 -6.96 7.60 -23.33
C TRP A 236 -7.74 7.89 -22.05
N PHE A 237 -7.47 7.15 -20.99
CA PHE A 237 -8.02 7.38 -19.66
C PHE A 237 -7.13 6.67 -18.64
N ASP A 238 -6.63 7.42 -17.67
CA ASP A 238 -5.85 6.88 -16.58
C ASP A 238 -6.81 6.42 -15.47
N VAL A 239 -7.19 5.14 -15.52
CA VAL A 239 -8.11 4.54 -14.53
C VAL A 239 -7.54 4.59 -13.12
N LEU A 240 -6.22 4.60 -12.99
CA LEU A 240 -5.54 4.60 -11.69
C LEU A 240 -5.52 6.02 -11.11
N ASP A 241 -5.26 7.03 -11.94
CA ASP A 241 -5.46 8.45 -11.57
C ASP A 241 -6.90 8.70 -11.10
N ALA A 242 -7.90 8.25 -11.88
CA ALA A 242 -9.30 8.42 -11.50
C ALA A 242 -9.64 7.71 -10.18
N TYR A 243 -9.13 6.50 -9.98
CA TYR A 243 -9.33 5.73 -8.76
C TYR A 243 -8.84 6.47 -7.50
N TYR A 244 -7.63 7.02 -7.52
CA TYR A 244 -7.08 7.73 -6.36
C TYR A 244 -7.61 9.16 -6.20
N SER A 245 -8.13 9.77 -7.27
CA SER A 245 -8.47 11.20 -7.28
C SER A 245 -9.96 11.49 -7.21
N SER A 246 -10.81 10.62 -7.77
CA SER A 246 -12.26 10.81 -7.82
C SER A 246 -12.97 9.49 -8.13
N HIS A 247 -13.53 8.87 -7.10
CA HIS A 247 -14.37 7.67 -7.24
C HIS A 247 -15.52 7.91 -8.22
N ASP A 248 -16.21 9.06 -8.13
CA ASP A 248 -17.32 9.40 -9.03
C ASP A 248 -16.89 9.46 -10.51
N ALA A 249 -15.75 10.08 -10.81
CA ALA A 249 -15.24 10.17 -12.17
C ALA A 249 -14.81 8.79 -12.73
N LEU A 250 -14.21 7.95 -11.88
CA LEU A 250 -13.90 6.56 -12.23
C LEU A 250 -15.19 5.81 -12.57
N MET A 251 -16.17 5.85 -11.69
CA MET A 251 -17.42 5.12 -11.83
C MET A 251 -18.23 5.60 -13.04
N GLU A 252 -18.32 6.91 -13.26
CA GLU A 252 -18.94 7.48 -14.46
C GLU A 252 -18.30 6.92 -15.72
N TRP A 253 -16.96 6.95 -15.83
CA TRP A 253 -16.25 6.40 -16.97
C TRP A 253 -16.45 4.89 -17.15
N MET A 254 -16.46 4.12 -16.05
CA MET A 254 -16.66 2.67 -16.06
C MET A 254 -18.06 2.24 -16.50
N PHE A 255 -19.03 3.14 -16.53
CA PHE A 255 -20.41 2.88 -17.00
C PHE A 255 -20.78 3.63 -18.28
N ILE A 256 -19.82 4.30 -18.94
CA ILE A 256 -20.03 4.82 -20.30
C ILE A 256 -20.04 3.67 -21.31
N LYS A 257 -21.09 3.65 -22.14
CA LYS A 257 -21.26 2.73 -23.27
C LYS A 257 -20.66 3.31 -24.55
N GLN A 258 -20.91 4.60 -24.78
CA GLN A 258 -20.58 5.26 -26.04
C GLN A 258 -20.36 6.75 -25.82
N TRP A 259 -19.21 7.24 -26.32
CA TRP A 259 -18.92 8.67 -26.39
C TRP A 259 -19.55 9.31 -27.64
N PRO A 260 -19.79 10.63 -27.64
CA PRO A 260 -20.37 11.34 -28.78
C PRO A 260 -19.55 11.12 -30.05
N GLY A 261 -20.18 10.61 -31.10
CA GLY A 261 -19.52 10.36 -32.39
C GLY A 261 -18.58 9.15 -32.43
N GLU A 262 -18.37 8.43 -31.32
CA GLU A 262 -17.60 7.19 -31.31
C GLU A 262 -18.48 5.97 -31.61
N LYS A 263 -17.87 4.90 -32.13
CA LYS A 263 -18.53 3.59 -32.21
C LYS A 263 -18.59 2.94 -30.83
N VAL A 264 -19.66 2.18 -30.57
CA VAL A 264 -19.79 1.37 -29.35
C VAL A 264 -18.62 0.39 -29.27
N LYS A 265 -17.79 0.52 -28.22
CA LYS A 265 -16.61 -0.34 -27.95
C LYS A 265 -16.97 -1.65 -27.21
N GLY A 266 -18.23 -1.79 -26.79
CA GLY A 266 -18.80 -2.98 -26.16
C GLY A 266 -20.12 -2.65 -25.45
N SER A 267 -20.91 -3.66 -25.10
CA SER A 267 -22.14 -3.49 -24.32
C SER A 267 -22.27 -4.56 -23.24
N PHE A 268 -22.87 -4.20 -22.10
CA PHE A 268 -23.23 -5.18 -21.08
C PHE A 268 -24.34 -6.07 -21.65
N LYS A 269 -24.02 -7.33 -21.90
CA LYS A 269 -25.02 -8.31 -22.37
C LYS A 269 -25.81 -8.89 -21.21
N GLN A 270 -25.17 -8.96 -20.04
CA GLN A 270 -25.78 -9.45 -18.82
C GLN A 270 -26.19 -8.27 -17.92
N LYS A 271 -27.14 -8.54 -17.02
CA LYS A 271 -27.65 -7.54 -16.08
C LYS A 271 -26.73 -7.29 -14.90
N LYS A 272 -25.75 -8.16 -14.65
CA LYS A 272 -24.76 -7.96 -13.58
C LYS A 272 -23.37 -7.79 -14.17
N VAL A 273 -22.51 -7.05 -13.48
CA VAL A 273 -21.11 -6.83 -13.88
C VAL A 273 -20.19 -6.92 -12.68
N LEU A 274 -19.08 -7.65 -12.83
CA LEU A 274 -17.90 -7.56 -11.95
C LEU A 274 -16.90 -6.61 -12.61
N GLN A 275 -16.50 -5.57 -11.88
CA GLN A 275 -15.64 -4.50 -12.39
C GLN A 275 -14.23 -4.62 -11.80
N PHE A 276 -13.22 -4.52 -12.67
CA PHE A 276 -11.83 -4.51 -12.27
C PHE A 276 -11.04 -3.41 -12.97
N ILE A 277 -10.01 -2.87 -12.30
CA ILE A 277 -9.02 -1.95 -12.90
C ILE A 277 -7.63 -2.57 -12.85
N GLN A 278 -6.80 -2.27 -13.84
CA GLN A 278 -5.40 -2.70 -13.86
C GLN A 278 -4.56 -1.83 -12.91
N LEU A 279 -3.87 -2.46 -11.95
CA LEU A 279 -3.04 -1.76 -10.97
C LEU A 279 -1.73 -1.25 -11.56
N HIS A 280 -1.03 -2.09 -12.31
CA HIS A 280 0.30 -1.79 -12.84
C HIS A 280 0.30 -1.82 -14.36
N GLN A 281 0.89 -0.81 -15.00
CA GLN A 281 1.05 -0.82 -16.46
C GLN A 281 2.10 -1.84 -16.91
N GLU A 282 3.16 -1.99 -16.13
CA GLU A 282 4.28 -2.90 -16.42
C GLU A 282 3.90 -4.37 -16.20
N ASP A 283 3.00 -4.64 -15.24
CA ASP A 283 2.40 -5.95 -15.03
C ASP A 283 0.89 -5.94 -15.36
N PRO A 284 0.49 -6.33 -16.58
CA PRO A 284 -0.91 -6.38 -17.00
C PRO A 284 -1.68 -7.60 -16.48
N THR A 285 -1.13 -8.33 -15.49
CA THR A 285 -1.78 -9.50 -14.91
C THR A 285 -2.49 -9.22 -13.60
N LYS A 286 -2.23 -8.09 -12.93
CA LYS A 286 -2.83 -7.73 -11.64
C LYS A 286 -4.02 -6.79 -11.82
N TRP A 287 -5.15 -7.16 -11.23
CA TRP A 287 -6.41 -6.45 -11.35
C TRP A 287 -6.99 -6.18 -9.96
N LEU A 288 -7.29 -4.92 -9.65
CA LEU A 288 -8.02 -4.54 -8.44
C LEU A 288 -9.52 -4.68 -8.70
N PHE A 289 -10.22 -5.36 -7.81
CA PHE A 289 -11.67 -5.46 -7.81
C PHE A 289 -12.30 -4.15 -7.32
N ILE A 290 -13.23 -3.59 -8.11
CA ILE A 290 -13.93 -2.32 -7.84
C ILE A 290 -15.42 -2.56 -7.51
N GLY A 291 -15.80 -3.81 -7.28
CA GLY A 291 -17.15 -4.17 -6.90
C GLY A 291 -17.97 -4.85 -8.00
N ALA A 292 -19.22 -5.13 -7.63
CA ALA A 292 -20.20 -5.82 -8.45
C ALA A 292 -21.47 -4.98 -8.54
N PHE A 293 -22.06 -4.90 -9.72
CA PHE A 293 -23.16 -3.98 -9.99
C PHE A 293 -24.26 -4.63 -10.82
N GLU A 294 -25.50 -4.24 -10.59
CA GLU A 294 -26.64 -4.50 -11.44
C GLU A 294 -26.85 -3.33 -12.39
N VAL A 295 -26.94 -3.61 -13.69
CA VAL A 295 -27.23 -2.64 -14.76
C VAL A 295 -28.75 -2.52 -14.89
N LEU A 296 -29.27 -1.32 -14.63
CA LEU A 296 -30.70 -1.03 -14.57
C LEU A 296 -31.27 -0.59 -15.92
N GLY A 297 -30.46 0.07 -16.73
CA GLY A 297 -30.88 0.64 -18.01
C GLY A 297 -29.79 1.49 -18.64
N GLU A 298 -30.14 2.16 -19.74
CA GLU A 298 -29.28 3.10 -20.44
C GLU A 298 -29.96 4.47 -20.47
N TYR A 299 -29.16 5.52 -20.33
CA TYR A 299 -29.60 6.90 -20.52
C TYR A 299 -28.62 7.63 -21.43
N GLN A 300 -29.10 8.71 -22.06
CA GLN A 300 -28.30 9.57 -22.91
C GLN A 300 -28.18 10.95 -22.26
N LYS A 301 -26.96 11.43 -22.13
CA LYS A 301 -26.63 12.77 -21.65
C LYS A 301 -26.85 13.82 -22.74
N GLU A 302 -26.94 15.08 -22.35
CA GLU A 302 -27.16 16.22 -23.26
C GLU A 302 -26.06 16.35 -24.33
N ASP A 303 -24.83 15.97 -23.99
CA ASP A 303 -23.67 15.98 -24.89
C ASP A 303 -23.68 14.83 -25.92
N GLY A 304 -24.65 13.91 -25.85
CA GLY A 304 -24.76 12.74 -26.70
C GLY A 304 -24.06 11.48 -26.17
N THR A 305 -23.46 11.54 -24.98
CA THR A 305 -22.85 10.37 -24.32
C THR A 305 -23.93 9.41 -23.86
N VAL A 306 -23.77 8.11 -24.15
CA VAL A 306 -24.66 7.05 -23.67
C VAL A 306 -23.99 6.32 -22.52
N ALA A 307 -24.67 6.25 -21.38
CA ALA A 307 -24.19 5.61 -20.16
C ALA A 307 -25.24 4.64 -19.58
N TYR A 308 -24.79 3.76 -18.70
CA TYR A 308 -25.67 2.83 -18.00
C TYR A 308 -26.04 3.37 -16.61
N ASP A 309 -27.30 3.21 -16.23
CA ASP A 309 -27.71 3.29 -14.83
C ASP A 309 -27.33 1.98 -14.13
N TYR A 310 -26.83 2.09 -12.90
CA TYR A 310 -26.36 0.95 -12.14
C TYR A 310 -26.69 1.06 -10.66
N ARG A 311 -26.67 -0.09 -9.99
CA ARG A 311 -26.78 -0.22 -8.53
C ARG A 311 -25.76 -1.23 -8.04
N GLU A 312 -25.01 -0.88 -7.00
CA GLU A 312 -24.08 -1.82 -6.36
C GLU A 312 -24.82 -3.03 -5.78
N ILE A 313 -24.16 -4.20 -5.84
CA ILE A 313 -24.60 -5.43 -5.19
C ILE A 313 -23.85 -5.52 -3.84
N PRO A 314 -24.49 -5.19 -2.70
CA PRO A 314 -23.79 -4.96 -1.43
C PRO A 314 -23.03 -6.17 -0.88
N GLN A 315 -23.41 -7.38 -1.30
CA GLN A 315 -22.73 -8.62 -0.93
C GLN A 315 -21.23 -8.62 -1.25
N TYR A 316 -20.81 -7.90 -2.29
CA TYR A 316 -19.42 -7.86 -2.75
C TYR A 316 -18.66 -6.60 -2.34
N ALA A 317 -19.34 -5.62 -1.74
CA ALA A 317 -18.75 -4.37 -1.27
C ALA A 317 -17.55 -4.57 -0.31
N PRO A 318 -17.52 -5.59 0.58
CA PRO A 318 -16.36 -5.82 1.45
C PRO A 318 -15.05 -6.13 0.71
N LEU A 319 -15.08 -6.43 -0.60
CA LEU A 319 -13.91 -6.70 -1.42
C LEU A 319 -13.52 -5.52 -2.29
N ASP A 320 -14.39 -4.50 -2.38
CA ASP A 320 -14.14 -3.30 -3.16
C ASP A 320 -12.84 -2.66 -2.73
N ALA A 321 -11.99 -2.34 -3.70
CA ALA A 321 -10.68 -1.77 -3.52
C ALA A 321 -9.74 -2.60 -2.61
N ARG A 322 -10.09 -3.85 -2.29
CA ARG A 322 -9.33 -4.72 -1.37
C ARG A 322 -8.79 -5.96 -2.03
N ALA A 323 -9.58 -6.57 -2.92
CA ALA A 323 -9.19 -7.81 -3.57
C ALA A 323 -8.37 -7.52 -4.83
N VAL A 324 -7.12 -7.98 -4.85
CA VAL A 324 -6.30 -8.01 -6.05
C VAL A 324 -6.30 -9.43 -6.59
N VAL A 325 -6.56 -9.55 -7.89
CA VAL A 325 -6.61 -10.83 -8.59
C VAL A 325 -5.55 -10.90 -9.67
N TYR A 326 -4.99 -12.09 -9.82
CA TYR A 326 -4.18 -12.45 -10.96
C TYR A 326 -5.08 -12.97 -12.09
N TYR A 327 -4.95 -12.35 -13.26
CA TYR A 327 -5.57 -12.83 -14.50
C TYR A 327 -4.76 -12.41 -15.73
N LYS A 328 -4.29 -13.40 -16.49
CA LYS A 328 -3.57 -13.17 -17.75
C LYS A 328 -4.52 -13.17 -18.93
N LYS A 329 -4.73 -12.00 -19.55
CA LYS A 329 -5.51 -11.86 -20.79
C LYS A 329 -4.91 -12.70 -21.94
N ARG A 330 -5.74 -13.33 -22.77
CA ARG A 330 -5.27 -13.94 -24.04
C ARG A 330 -4.99 -12.84 -25.07
N GLN A 331 -4.03 -13.08 -25.97
CA GLN A 331 -3.79 -12.19 -27.11
C GLN A 331 -5.04 -12.12 -28.01
N GLY A 332 -5.53 -10.92 -28.29
CA GLY A 332 -6.69 -10.68 -29.17
C GLY A 332 -7.34 -9.31 -28.96
N PRO A 333 -8.23 -8.85 -29.87
CA PRO A 333 -8.64 -7.44 -29.95
C PRO A 333 -9.54 -6.93 -28.80
N THR A 334 -10.20 -7.78 -28.03
CA THR A 334 -11.28 -7.34 -27.12
C THR A 334 -11.50 -8.32 -25.97
N GLN A 335 -10.87 -8.06 -24.83
CA GLN A 335 -11.20 -8.68 -23.52
C GLN A 335 -11.60 -7.64 -22.47
N LEU A 336 -12.00 -6.44 -22.92
CA LEU A 336 -12.52 -5.41 -22.02
C LEU A 336 -13.81 -5.89 -21.35
N MET A 337 -14.77 -6.42 -22.13
CA MET A 337 -16.04 -6.96 -21.64
C MET A 337 -16.10 -8.45 -21.93
N ASN A 338 -16.17 -9.26 -20.89
CA ASN A 338 -16.18 -10.72 -20.96
C ASN A 338 -17.57 -11.22 -20.55
N ASP A 339 -18.32 -11.72 -21.52
CA ASP A 339 -19.68 -12.25 -21.32
C ASP A 339 -19.62 -13.65 -20.72
N MET A 340 -20.05 -13.79 -19.46
CA MET A 340 -20.03 -15.09 -18.77
C MET A 340 -21.19 -16.00 -19.18
N GLY A 341 -22.13 -15.52 -20.00
CA GLY A 341 -23.07 -16.40 -20.69
C GLY A 341 -22.40 -17.37 -21.69
N ASN A 342 -21.13 -17.12 -22.05
CA ASN A 342 -20.34 -18.02 -22.87
C ASN A 342 -19.61 -19.07 -22.01
N ASP A 343 -19.92 -20.35 -22.23
CA ASP A 343 -19.39 -21.46 -21.42
C ASP A 343 -17.87 -21.59 -21.43
N GLU A 344 -17.22 -21.42 -22.60
CA GLU A 344 -15.75 -21.53 -22.70
C GLU A 344 -15.07 -20.39 -21.93
N LEU A 345 -15.60 -19.17 -22.06
CA LEU A 345 -15.09 -18.01 -21.34
C LEU A 345 -15.29 -18.15 -19.84
N ARG A 346 -16.48 -18.58 -19.43
CA ARG A 346 -16.86 -18.76 -18.03
C ARG A 346 -15.97 -19.79 -17.35
N ASN A 347 -15.85 -20.99 -17.91
CA ASN A 347 -14.97 -22.03 -17.39
C ASN A 347 -13.52 -21.55 -17.27
N ARG A 348 -13.02 -20.85 -18.29
CA ARG A 348 -11.66 -20.28 -18.26
C ARG A 348 -11.50 -19.29 -17.10
N PHE A 349 -12.43 -18.35 -16.91
CA PHE A 349 -12.33 -17.39 -15.82
C PHE A 349 -12.35 -18.10 -14.46
N SER A 350 -13.26 -19.07 -14.27
CA SER A 350 -13.30 -19.90 -13.05
C SER A 350 -11.99 -20.66 -12.81
N GLU A 351 -11.36 -21.17 -13.87
CA GLU A 351 -10.12 -21.96 -13.77
C GLU A 351 -8.83 -21.14 -13.73
N THR A 352 -8.83 -19.85 -14.09
CA THR A 352 -7.57 -19.10 -14.24
C THR A 352 -7.53 -17.76 -13.51
N MET A 353 -8.66 -17.22 -13.05
CA MET A 353 -8.68 -16.00 -12.25
C MET A 353 -8.46 -16.37 -10.79
N THR A 354 -7.32 -15.98 -10.24
CA THR A 354 -6.93 -16.35 -8.89
C THR A 354 -6.80 -15.13 -8.00
N LEU A 355 -7.13 -15.27 -6.71
CA LEU A 355 -6.82 -14.23 -5.75
C LEU A 355 -5.29 -14.10 -5.67
N ASP A 356 -4.80 -12.87 -5.76
CA ASP A 356 -3.41 -12.55 -5.54
C ASP A 356 -3.16 -12.19 -4.07
N HIS A 357 -3.91 -11.21 -3.58
CA HIS A 357 -3.94 -10.82 -2.17
C HIS A 357 -5.25 -10.09 -1.86
N LEU A 358 -5.59 -10.02 -0.58
CA LEU A 358 -6.75 -9.29 -0.07
C LEU A 358 -6.29 -8.33 1.04
N SER A 359 -6.39 -7.03 0.80
CA SER A 359 -6.02 -6.01 1.77
C SER A 359 -7.05 -5.92 2.90
N GLN A 360 -6.61 -5.58 4.12
CA GLN A 360 -7.51 -5.39 5.27
C GLN A 360 -8.38 -4.13 5.12
N SER A 361 -7.86 -3.09 4.47
CA SER A 361 -8.57 -1.86 4.11
C SER A 361 -8.55 -1.64 2.59
N PRO A 362 -9.51 -0.87 2.03
CA PRO A 362 -9.43 -0.41 0.65
C PRO A 362 -8.07 0.20 0.36
N ILE A 363 -7.47 -0.14 -0.78
CA ILE A 363 -6.21 0.43 -1.31
C ILE A 363 -6.46 1.92 -1.58
N SER A 364 -6.44 2.73 -0.55
CA SER A 364 -6.84 4.14 -0.59
C SER A 364 -5.67 5.05 -0.96
N SER A 365 -4.46 4.50 -1.00
CA SER A 365 -3.24 5.25 -1.21
C SER A 365 -2.51 4.81 -2.47
N LEU A 366 -2.10 5.79 -3.27
CA LEU A 366 -1.13 5.59 -4.32
C LEU A 366 0.14 4.98 -3.71
N PRO A 367 0.58 3.76 -4.08
CA PRO A 367 1.78 3.19 -3.52
C PRO A 367 3.02 4.01 -3.93
N PHE A 368 3.98 4.16 -3.04
CA PHE A 368 5.24 4.83 -3.36
C PHE A 368 6.11 3.90 -4.24
N PRO A 369 6.44 4.29 -5.49
CA PRO A 369 7.08 3.39 -6.46
C PRO A 369 8.62 3.32 -6.31
N GLY A 370 9.19 3.99 -5.29
CA GLY A 370 10.61 4.30 -5.20
C GLY A 370 10.96 5.58 -5.96
N PHE A 371 11.98 6.31 -5.49
CA PHE A 371 12.34 7.65 -6.01
C PHE A 371 12.63 7.65 -7.52
N GLU A 372 13.33 6.62 -8.01
CA GLU A 372 13.70 6.47 -9.42
C GLU A 372 12.50 6.29 -10.37
N ASN A 373 11.37 5.84 -9.83
CA ASN A 373 10.17 5.52 -10.61
C ASN A 373 9.03 6.52 -10.38
N VAL A 374 9.30 7.64 -9.67
CA VAL A 374 8.30 8.67 -9.44
C VAL A 374 7.99 9.41 -10.73
N ARG A 375 6.74 9.28 -11.17
CA ARG A 375 6.20 10.00 -12.31
C ARG A 375 4.70 10.21 -12.13
N LEU A 376 4.32 11.38 -11.64
CA LEU A 376 2.96 11.69 -11.18
C LEU A 376 2.28 12.71 -12.10
N THR A 377 0.98 12.54 -12.35
CA THR A 377 0.11 13.66 -12.74
C THR A 377 -0.02 14.65 -11.58
N HIS A 378 -0.58 15.85 -11.83
CA HIS A 378 -0.89 16.77 -10.73
C HIS A 378 -1.87 16.15 -9.71
N ARG A 379 -2.89 15.42 -10.15
CA ARG A 379 -3.84 14.78 -9.23
C ARG A 379 -3.19 13.67 -8.40
N GLN A 380 -2.35 12.85 -9.03
CA GLN A 380 -1.55 11.86 -8.32
C GLN A 380 -0.56 12.51 -7.35
N LEU A 381 0.00 13.68 -7.68
CA LEU A 381 0.82 14.47 -6.75
C LEU A 381 0.01 14.89 -5.52
N VAL A 382 -1.21 15.38 -5.69
CA VAL A 382 -2.12 15.73 -4.58
C VAL A 382 -2.41 14.52 -3.69
N ALA A 383 -2.69 13.36 -4.29
CA ALA A 383 -2.90 12.12 -3.55
C ALA A 383 -1.63 11.65 -2.83
N ALA A 384 -0.47 11.74 -3.49
CA ALA A 384 0.83 11.39 -2.94
C ALA A 384 1.17 12.26 -1.72
N VAL A 385 1.12 13.58 -1.81
CA VAL A 385 1.45 14.44 -0.66
C VAL A 385 0.47 14.30 0.51
N GLY A 386 -0.73 13.79 0.26
CA GLY A 386 -1.72 13.44 1.29
C GLY A 386 -1.47 12.10 1.98
N ASN A 387 -0.70 11.20 1.37
CA ASN A 387 -0.42 9.86 1.89
C ASN A 387 0.82 9.83 2.81
N ASP A 388 0.74 9.12 3.93
CA ASP A 388 1.78 9.15 4.95
C ASP A 388 3.10 8.46 4.54
N THR A 389 3.04 7.40 3.73
CA THR A 389 4.24 6.78 3.14
C THR A 389 4.96 7.77 2.22
N TRP A 390 4.23 8.41 1.32
CA TRP A 390 4.80 9.46 0.44
C TRP A 390 5.31 10.67 1.21
N LYS A 391 4.59 11.15 2.24
CA LYS A 391 5.07 12.24 3.10
C LYS A 391 6.41 11.89 3.73
N THR A 392 6.52 10.68 4.27
CA THR A 392 7.74 10.20 4.91
C THR A 392 8.89 10.11 3.90
N SER A 393 8.66 9.49 2.73
CA SER A 393 9.68 9.35 1.69
C SER A 393 10.09 10.69 1.06
N LEU A 394 9.15 11.55 0.71
CA LEU A 394 9.46 12.87 0.13
C LEU A 394 10.07 13.82 1.18
N GLY A 395 9.70 13.68 2.46
CA GLY A 395 10.20 14.52 3.55
C GLY A 395 11.62 14.15 3.99
N SER A 396 12.06 12.91 3.75
CA SER A 396 13.36 12.40 4.18
C SER A 396 14.50 12.70 3.22
N VAL A 397 14.24 13.32 2.07
CA VAL A 397 15.24 13.63 1.06
C VAL A 397 15.18 15.09 0.62
N GLN A 398 16.33 15.61 0.19
CA GLN A 398 16.41 16.79 -0.66
C GLN A 398 16.54 16.32 -2.11
N ALA A 399 16.10 17.09 -3.10
CA ALA A 399 16.09 16.59 -4.47
C ALA A 399 16.15 17.68 -5.55
N ILE A 400 16.64 17.28 -6.74
CA ILE A 400 16.30 17.93 -8.01
C ILE A 400 15.14 17.15 -8.62
N TYR A 401 14.10 17.86 -9.02
CA TYR A 401 12.91 17.31 -9.67
C TYR A 401 12.66 17.99 -11.02
N LEU A 402 11.84 17.32 -11.83
CA LEU A 402 11.44 17.74 -13.16
C LEU A 402 9.93 17.87 -13.21
N GLN A 403 9.44 19.01 -13.69
CA GLN A 403 8.08 19.12 -14.18
C GLN A 403 8.10 19.14 -15.72
N THR A 404 7.29 18.29 -16.33
CA THR A 404 7.16 18.19 -17.78
C THR A 404 5.76 18.57 -18.21
N ASP A 405 5.65 19.58 -19.07
CA ASP A 405 4.40 19.88 -19.77
C ASP A 405 4.22 18.86 -20.90
N ARG A 406 3.28 17.92 -20.72
CA ARG A 406 3.02 16.86 -21.70
C ARG A 406 2.40 17.37 -23.00
N ARG A 407 1.91 18.61 -23.02
CA ARG A 407 1.33 19.24 -24.22
C ARG A 407 2.42 19.77 -25.16
N THR A 408 3.43 20.43 -24.59
CA THR A 408 4.46 21.17 -25.35
C THR A 408 5.80 20.43 -25.37
N GLY A 409 6.03 19.52 -24.43
CA GLY A 409 7.33 18.89 -24.18
C GLY A 409 8.30 19.78 -23.40
N TRP A 410 7.86 20.94 -22.90
CA TRP A 410 8.71 21.87 -22.16
C TRP A 410 8.98 21.39 -20.74
N HIS A 411 10.15 21.75 -20.23
CA HIS A 411 10.64 21.31 -18.94
C HIS A 411 10.82 22.47 -17.96
N TYR A 412 10.50 22.20 -16.69
CA TYR A 412 10.93 23.00 -15.55
C TYR A 412 11.75 22.12 -14.63
N VAL A 413 13.00 22.49 -14.38
CA VAL A 413 13.86 21.85 -13.39
C VAL A 413 13.78 22.67 -12.10
N GLY A 414 13.53 22.01 -10.98
CA GLY A 414 13.47 22.66 -9.68
C GLY A 414 14.25 21.90 -8.62
N SER A 415 14.68 22.59 -7.58
CA SER A 415 15.28 21.99 -6.39
C SER A 415 14.38 22.12 -5.16
N ALA A 416 14.55 21.19 -4.23
CA ALA A 416 13.95 21.25 -2.90
C ALA A 416 15.00 20.90 -1.84
N TYR A 417 15.15 21.78 -0.86
CA TYR A 417 16.10 21.63 0.22
C TYR A 417 15.62 22.33 1.48
N SER A 418 16.01 21.77 2.62
CA SER A 418 15.65 22.26 3.94
C SER A 418 16.50 23.47 4.32
N HIS A 419 15.85 24.55 4.77
CA HIS A 419 16.52 25.66 5.46
C HIS A 419 16.66 25.28 6.95
N LYS A 420 17.68 25.80 7.65
CA LYS A 420 17.98 25.42 9.05
C LYS A 420 16.71 25.45 9.93
N GLY A 421 16.28 24.27 10.39
CA GLY A 421 15.15 24.07 11.31
C GLY A 421 13.81 23.68 10.66
N ALA A 422 13.72 23.55 9.33
CA ALA A 422 12.54 23.06 8.64
C ALA A 422 12.80 21.67 8.04
N GLU A 423 12.28 20.60 8.67
CA GLU A 423 12.47 19.21 8.24
C GLU A 423 11.35 18.76 7.31
N GLN A 424 11.34 19.25 6.06
CA GLN A 424 10.33 18.81 5.08
C GLN A 424 10.86 18.53 3.67
N GLY A 425 12.18 18.69 3.39
CA GLY A 425 12.81 18.16 2.18
C GLY A 425 12.07 18.46 0.87
N LEU A 426 11.90 17.44 0.02
CA LEU A 426 11.10 17.49 -1.21
C LEU A 426 9.60 17.67 -0.94
N LEU A 427 9.08 17.10 0.16
CA LEU A 427 7.67 17.17 0.53
C LEU A 427 7.16 18.61 0.62
N SER A 428 7.94 19.52 1.21
CA SER A 428 7.56 20.94 1.33
C SER A 428 7.21 21.52 -0.03
N ARG A 429 8.14 21.42 -0.98
CA ARG A 429 7.99 22.01 -2.30
C ARG A 429 6.90 21.32 -3.12
N TRP A 430 6.77 20.00 -3.01
CA TRP A 430 5.72 19.26 -3.69
C TRP A 430 4.33 19.52 -3.10
N SER A 431 4.23 19.83 -1.81
CA SER A 431 2.99 20.28 -1.16
C SER A 431 2.57 21.67 -1.65
N GLU A 432 3.52 22.58 -1.89
CA GLU A 432 3.23 23.88 -2.54
C GLU A 432 2.66 23.70 -3.96
N TYR A 433 3.20 22.76 -4.74
CA TYR A 433 2.65 22.46 -6.06
C TYR A 433 1.28 21.77 -5.98
N ALA A 434 1.03 20.95 -4.98
CA ALA A 434 -0.26 20.28 -4.79
C ALA A 434 -1.37 21.25 -4.34
N TYR A 435 -1.09 22.10 -3.34
CA TYR A 435 -2.10 22.88 -2.63
C TYR A 435 -1.98 24.41 -2.79
N GLY A 436 -0.85 24.90 -3.30
CA GLY A 436 -0.62 26.32 -3.57
C GLY A 436 -1.16 26.77 -4.92
N ASP A 437 -0.47 27.72 -5.57
CA ASP A 437 -0.85 28.21 -6.91
C ASP A 437 -0.30 27.34 -8.06
N HIS A 438 0.26 26.17 -7.72
CA HIS A 438 0.90 25.18 -8.60
C HIS A 438 2.15 25.66 -9.35
N SER A 439 2.54 26.92 -9.19
CA SER A 439 3.69 27.51 -9.90
C SER A 439 4.98 27.50 -9.10
N GLY A 440 4.89 27.36 -7.77
CA GLY A 440 6.05 27.45 -6.86
C GLY A 440 6.78 28.79 -6.98
N GLY A 441 6.06 29.87 -7.32
CA GLY A 441 6.62 31.21 -7.50
C GLY A 441 7.20 31.48 -8.90
N ASN A 442 7.32 30.47 -9.78
CA ASN A 442 7.84 30.68 -11.12
C ASN A 442 6.84 31.50 -11.98
N LYS A 443 7.32 32.62 -12.51
CA LYS A 443 6.49 33.57 -13.27
C LYS A 443 5.85 32.95 -14.51
N ARG A 444 6.57 32.10 -15.24
CA ARG A 444 6.08 31.49 -16.49
C ARG A 444 5.04 30.41 -16.20
N LEU A 445 5.27 29.58 -15.19
CA LEU A 445 4.27 28.61 -14.75
C LEU A 445 2.98 29.30 -14.29
N LYS A 446 3.11 30.41 -13.57
CA LYS A 446 1.96 31.22 -13.12
C LYS A 446 1.10 31.77 -14.26
N GLU A 447 1.72 32.12 -15.39
CA GLU A 447 1.01 32.62 -16.59
C GLU A 447 0.16 31.54 -17.28
N LEU A 448 0.45 30.24 -17.09
CA LEU A 448 -0.33 29.14 -17.67
C LEU A 448 -1.70 28.96 -17.00
N GLY A 449 -1.78 29.30 -15.70
CA GLY A 449 -2.97 29.15 -14.88
C GLY A 449 -3.20 27.73 -14.33
N VAL A 450 -3.90 27.68 -13.19
CA VAL A 450 -4.12 26.46 -12.38
C VAL A 450 -4.61 25.27 -13.20
N LYS A 451 -5.74 25.44 -13.90
CA LYS A 451 -6.37 24.36 -14.66
C LYS A 451 -5.46 23.78 -15.75
N TYR A 452 -4.65 24.61 -16.39
CA TYR A 452 -3.72 24.13 -17.41
C TYR A 452 -2.65 23.22 -16.81
N ILE A 453 -2.12 23.59 -15.64
CA ILE A 453 -1.11 22.79 -14.93
C ILE A 453 -1.73 21.45 -14.49
N GLU A 454 -2.90 21.48 -13.86
CA GLU A 454 -3.63 20.27 -13.42
C GLU A 454 -3.81 19.25 -14.56
N ASP A 455 -4.17 19.73 -15.74
CA ASP A 455 -4.48 18.87 -16.89
C ASP A 455 -3.21 18.37 -17.62
N ASN A 456 -2.15 19.17 -17.71
CA ASN A 456 -1.05 18.91 -18.66
C ASN A 456 0.29 18.52 -18.00
N PHE A 457 0.51 18.85 -16.72
CA PHE A 457 1.82 18.66 -16.09
C PHE A 457 2.02 17.27 -15.50
N GLN A 458 3.30 16.87 -15.48
CA GLN A 458 3.79 15.65 -14.85
C GLN A 458 5.03 15.97 -14.00
N TYR A 459 5.16 15.30 -12.84
CA TYR A 459 6.19 15.52 -11.83
C TYR A 459 7.05 14.27 -11.67
N SER A 460 8.36 14.43 -11.76
CA SER A 460 9.35 13.35 -11.63
C SER A 460 10.57 13.80 -10.83
N ILE A 461 11.35 12.85 -10.33
CA ILE A 461 12.59 13.10 -9.58
C ILE A 461 13.79 12.81 -10.49
N LEU A 462 14.76 13.73 -10.53
CA LEU A 462 15.99 13.58 -11.30
C LEU A 462 17.14 13.08 -10.43
N GLU A 463 17.27 13.62 -9.22
CA GLU A 463 18.39 13.33 -8.33
C GLU A 463 17.98 13.56 -6.87
N ILE A 464 18.39 12.68 -5.97
CA ILE A 464 18.12 12.77 -4.53
C ILE A 464 19.40 13.02 -3.75
N PHE A 465 19.28 13.66 -2.60
CA PHE A 465 20.36 13.96 -1.67
C PHE A 465 19.92 13.67 -0.24
N ASP A 466 20.89 13.25 0.58
CA ASP A 466 20.74 13.16 2.03
C ASP A 466 20.43 14.54 2.64
N MET A 467 19.70 14.56 3.75
CA MET A 467 19.26 15.78 4.46
C MET A 467 20.41 16.67 5.00
N ARG A 468 21.66 16.18 4.96
CA ARG A 468 22.86 16.93 5.34
C ARG A 468 23.53 17.62 4.14
N ALA A 469 23.04 17.39 2.92
CA ALA A 469 23.61 17.98 1.72
C ALA A 469 23.52 19.51 1.77
N LEU A 470 24.62 20.17 1.43
CA LEU A 470 24.69 21.62 1.48
C LEU A 470 23.80 22.21 0.36
N PRO A 471 22.99 23.24 0.66
CA PRO A 471 22.15 23.89 -0.35
C PRO A 471 22.92 24.29 -1.61
N LYS A 472 24.17 24.76 -1.46
CA LYS A 472 25.05 25.11 -2.58
C LYS A 472 25.29 23.96 -3.55
N ASP A 473 25.48 22.74 -3.03
CA ASP A 473 25.74 21.57 -3.88
C ASP A 473 24.48 21.20 -4.67
N ILE A 474 23.32 21.29 -4.03
CA ILE A 474 22.02 21.04 -4.67
C ILE A 474 21.74 22.08 -5.77
N ILE A 475 21.93 23.37 -5.49
CA ILE A 475 21.76 24.44 -6.50
C ILE A 475 22.70 24.22 -7.70
N ASN A 476 23.95 23.81 -7.46
CA ASN A 476 24.87 23.50 -8.56
C ASN A 476 24.38 22.31 -9.41
N ARG A 477 23.77 21.30 -8.79
CA ARG A 477 23.16 20.16 -9.50
C ARG A 477 21.90 20.56 -10.25
N GLU A 478 21.07 21.42 -9.68
CA GLU A 478 19.90 22.02 -10.35
C GLU A 478 20.32 22.73 -11.63
N HIS A 479 21.32 23.61 -11.56
CA HIS A 479 21.89 24.30 -12.71
C HIS A 479 22.42 23.36 -13.78
N TRP A 480 23.10 22.29 -13.36
CA TRP A 480 23.59 21.27 -14.27
C TRP A 480 22.44 20.58 -15.03
N TRP A 481 21.35 20.24 -14.33
CA TRP A 481 20.16 19.65 -14.95
C TRP A 481 19.42 20.65 -15.83
N MET A 482 19.38 21.93 -15.45
CA MET A 482 18.77 22.98 -16.26
C MET A 482 19.44 23.08 -17.63
N ASP A 483 20.77 23.05 -17.67
CA ASP A 483 21.55 23.10 -18.91
C ASP A 483 21.43 21.78 -19.69
N THR A 484 21.47 20.64 -18.99
CA THR A 484 21.43 19.31 -19.60
C THR A 484 20.11 19.06 -20.32
N LEU A 485 19.00 19.51 -19.75
CA LEU A 485 17.66 19.37 -20.34
C LEU A 485 17.24 20.60 -21.17
N GLY A 486 18.06 21.66 -21.19
CA GLY A 486 17.76 22.90 -21.90
C GLY A 486 16.51 23.62 -21.38
N SER A 487 16.20 23.47 -20.09
CA SER A 487 15.00 24.03 -19.47
C SER A 487 15.03 25.56 -19.28
N VAL A 488 16.15 26.21 -19.60
CA VAL A 488 16.30 27.67 -19.47
C VAL A 488 15.70 28.37 -20.69
N TYR A 489 14.70 29.19 -20.44
CA TYR A 489 14.04 30.01 -21.44
C TYR A 489 14.91 31.20 -21.84
N HIS A 490 15.17 31.32 -23.14
CA HIS A 490 15.70 32.53 -23.75
C HIS A 490 14.68 33.11 -24.74
N SER A 491 14.39 34.41 -24.63
CA SER A 491 13.41 35.08 -25.48
C SER A 491 13.84 35.18 -26.95
N GLU A 492 15.12 34.98 -27.23
CA GLU A 492 15.68 35.02 -28.59
C GLU A 492 15.70 33.64 -29.27
N ASP A 493 15.39 32.57 -28.53
CA ASP A 493 15.31 31.24 -29.11
C ASP A 493 14.12 31.16 -30.06
N GLU A 494 14.37 30.67 -31.28
CA GLU A 494 13.30 30.46 -32.27
C GLU A 494 12.30 29.40 -31.79
N HIS A 495 12.76 28.44 -30.99
CA HIS A 495 12.00 27.31 -30.46
C HIS A 495 12.36 27.07 -28.99
N PRO A 496 11.87 27.91 -28.05
CA PRO A 496 12.13 27.72 -26.63
C PRO A 496 11.56 26.36 -26.16
N HIS A 497 12.19 25.76 -25.14
CA HIS A 497 11.87 24.41 -24.68
C HIS A 497 11.88 24.27 -23.14
N GLY A 498 11.70 25.38 -22.43
CA GLY A 498 11.81 25.38 -20.98
C GLY A 498 11.11 26.54 -20.27
N TYR A 499 10.89 26.37 -18.96
CA TYR A 499 10.19 27.30 -18.08
C TYR A 499 11.11 28.01 -17.07
N ASN A 500 12.34 27.51 -16.85
CA ASN A 500 13.31 28.20 -16.00
C ASN A 500 13.76 29.50 -16.66
N SER A 501 13.99 30.55 -15.89
CA SER A 501 14.49 31.83 -16.39
C SER A 501 16.00 31.92 -16.26
N VAL A 502 16.61 32.79 -17.08
CA VAL A 502 18.03 33.13 -16.99
C VAL A 502 18.41 33.66 -15.59
N THR A 503 17.49 34.33 -14.90
CA THR A 503 17.72 34.80 -13.53
C THR A 503 17.80 33.65 -12.54
N GLU A 504 16.86 32.70 -12.60
CA GLU A 504 16.86 31.51 -11.74
C GLU A 504 18.13 30.68 -11.99
N ARG A 505 18.52 30.48 -13.25
CA ARG A 505 19.74 29.76 -13.62
C ARG A 505 21.04 30.42 -13.12
N ASN A 506 21.06 31.73 -12.95
CA ASN A 506 22.26 32.45 -12.50
C ASN A 506 22.22 32.80 -11.00
N SER A 507 21.19 32.35 -10.28
CA SER A 507 21.04 32.64 -8.87
C SER A 507 21.84 31.64 -8.03
N ASP A 508 22.66 32.15 -7.12
CA ASP A 508 23.27 31.32 -6.06
C ASP A 508 22.30 31.06 -4.89
N ASN A 509 21.10 31.66 -4.95
CA ASN A 509 20.05 31.58 -3.94
C ASN A 509 18.81 30.86 -4.51
N PRO A 510 18.01 30.19 -3.66
CA PRO A 510 16.74 29.60 -4.08
C PRO A 510 15.82 30.65 -4.70
N VAL A 511 14.94 30.18 -5.58
CA VAL A 511 13.68 30.85 -5.85
C VAL A 511 12.83 30.70 -4.58
N GLU A 512 12.58 31.80 -3.88
CA GLU A 512 11.66 31.85 -2.73
C GLU A 512 10.25 31.45 -3.15
#